data_AF-A0A1A3T988-F1
#
_entry.id   AF-A0A1A3T988-F1
#
_cell.length_a   1.000
_cell.length_b   1.000
_cell.length_c   1.000
_cell.angle_alpha   90.00
_cell.angle_beta   90.00
_cell.angle_gamma   90.00
#
_symmetry.space_group_name_H-M   'P 1'
#
loop_
_entity.id
_entity.type
_entity.pdbx_description
1 polymer ?
#
loop_
_entity_poly.entity_id
_entity_poly.type
_entity_poly.pdbx_seq_one_letter_code
_entity_poly.pdbx_strand_id
1 'polypeptide(L)'
;MKLPSGAHISRPWRIHELTRDFRLEDVWALPTPGGRDDFPRLLSVMESFDAQRRRFSLVSTLFAIRQALGTVLGWDRPAENPTRPSLRRRLPDDLRACPSMVRPPMGFTPLYQLEDEWAAELINETVHGVIHLGWVPDDDGGYRGQMAILVKPNGMLGHAYMAFITPFRYGIVYPQMLKRIGRQWLSRTAYR
;
A
#
# COMPACT_ATOMS: atom_id res chain seq x y z
N MET A 1 -6.63 9.59 -8.93
CA MET A 1 -8.04 9.18 -9.20
C MET A 1 -8.19 7.69 -9.01
N LYS A 2 -9.40 7.18 -8.72
CA LYS A 2 -9.63 5.72 -8.69
C LYS A 2 -9.64 5.17 -10.12
N LEU A 3 -9.05 4.00 -10.31
CA LEU A 3 -8.98 3.30 -11.59
C LEU A 3 -9.82 2.00 -11.55
N PRO A 4 -10.28 1.51 -12.71
CA PRO A 4 -10.88 0.19 -12.79
C PRO A 4 -9.85 -0.89 -12.48
N SER A 5 -10.30 -2.01 -11.92
CA SER A 5 -9.45 -3.17 -11.58
C SER A 5 -8.61 -3.67 -12.75
N GLY A 6 -9.15 -3.57 -13.98
CA GLY A 6 -8.46 -3.95 -15.22
C GLY A 6 -7.15 -3.21 -15.45
N ALA A 7 -6.97 -2.00 -14.92
CA ALA A 7 -5.72 -1.24 -15.03
C ALA A 7 -4.55 -1.91 -14.27
N HIS A 8 -4.85 -2.67 -13.22
CA HIS A 8 -3.85 -3.44 -12.48
C HIS A 8 -3.74 -4.88 -13.01
N ILE A 9 -4.87 -5.52 -13.34
CA ILE A 9 -4.90 -6.93 -13.77
C ILE A 9 -4.28 -7.13 -15.16
N SER A 10 -4.46 -6.19 -16.08
CA SER A 10 -3.93 -6.29 -17.46
C SER A 10 -2.40 -6.18 -17.55
N ARG A 11 -1.76 -5.65 -16.50
CA ARG A 11 -0.31 -5.45 -16.45
C ARG A 11 0.37 -6.70 -15.89
N PRO A 12 1.55 -7.06 -16.41
CA PRO A 12 2.27 -8.28 -16.04
C PRO A 12 3.04 -8.14 -14.72
N TRP A 13 2.39 -7.63 -13.66
CA TRP A 13 3.04 -7.41 -12.36
C TRP A 13 3.46 -8.72 -11.70
N ARG A 14 4.66 -8.74 -11.11
CA ARG A 14 5.18 -9.89 -10.36
C ARG A 14 4.37 -10.15 -9.09
N ILE A 15 3.71 -9.14 -8.53
CA ILE A 15 2.87 -9.30 -7.33
C ILE A 15 1.75 -10.31 -7.53
N HIS A 16 1.26 -10.49 -8.76
CA HIS A 16 0.18 -11.44 -9.09
C HIS A 16 0.56 -12.88 -8.79
N GLU A 17 1.85 -13.23 -8.83
CA GLU A 17 2.33 -14.57 -8.47
C GLU A 17 2.22 -14.84 -6.97
N LEU A 18 2.39 -13.80 -6.16
CA LEU A 18 2.36 -13.88 -4.70
C LEU A 18 0.94 -13.76 -4.13
N THR A 19 0.05 -13.09 -4.86
CA THR A 19 -1.24 -12.61 -4.33
C THR A 19 -2.45 -13.23 -5.01
N ARG A 20 -2.31 -14.41 -5.64
CA ARG A 20 -3.42 -15.14 -6.28
C ARG A 20 -4.61 -15.41 -5.36
N ASP A 21 -4.35 -15.53 -4.06
CA ASP A 21 -5.33 -15.75 -3.00
C ASP A 21 -5.80 -14.46 -2.31
N PHE A 22 -5.45 -13.29 -2.84
CA PHE A 22 -5.86 -11.98 -2.35
C PHE A 22 -6.91 -11.38 -3.27
N ARG A 23 -7.80 -10.59 -2.66
CA ARG A 23 -8.75 -9.77 -3.40
C ARG A 23 -8.13 -8.42 -3.70
N LEU A 24 -8.19 -7.99 -4.96
CA LEU A 24 -7.90 -6.61 -5.34
C LEU A 24 -9.04 -5.71 -4.84
N GLU A 25 -8.74 -4.87 -3.86
CA GLU A 25 -9.72 -3.97 -3.25
C GLU A 25 -9.84 -2.66 -4.04
N ASP A 26 -8.70 -2.11 -4.43
CA ASP A 26 -8.64 -0.75 -4.96
C ASP A 26 -7.43 -0.54 -5.87
N VAL A 27 -7.62 0.26 -6.93
CA VAL A 27 -6.56 0.74 -7.81
C VAL A 27 -6.67 2.25 -7.92
N TRP A 28 -5.55 2.95 -7.75
CA TRP A 28 -5.48 4.40 -7.76
C TRP A 28 -4.35 4.90 -8.66
N ALA A 29 -4.67 5.84 -9.53
CA ALA A 29 -3.69 6.72 -10.16
C ALA A 29 -3.18 7.73 -9.13
N LEU A 30 -1.88 7.72 -8.90
CA LEU A 30 -1.21 8.69 -8.04
C LEU A 30 -0.94 9.98 -8.83
N PRO A 31 -1.12 11.16 -8.21
CA PRO A 31 -0.85 12.46 -8.84
C PRO A 31 0.66 12.73 -8.87
N THR A 32 1.40 11.89 -9.59
CA THR A 32 2.86 11.89 -9.66
C THR A 32 3.34 11.86 -11.11
N PRO A 33 3.02 12.88 -11.93
CA PRO A 33 3.51 12.96 -13.30
C PRO A 33 5.04 13.06 -13.28
N GLY A 34 5.71 12.24 -14.07
CA GLY A 34 7.17 12.17 -14.14
C GLY A 34 7.67 11.48 -15.39
N GLY A 35 9.00 11.33 -15.48
CA GLY A 35 9.66 10.55 -16.52
C GLY A 35 9.73 9.06 -16.19
N ARG A 36 10.25 8.28 -17.15
CA ARG A 36 10.41 6.82 -17.04
C ARG A 36 11.21 6.40 -15.80
N ASP A 37 12.23 7.19 -15.43
CA ASP A 37 13.19 6.84 -14.37
C ASP A 37 12.85 7.44 -13.00
N ASP A 38 11.66 8.04 -12.84
CA ASP A 38 11.24 8.71 -11.60
C ASP A 38 10.60 7.76 -10.56
N PHE A 39 10.57 6.44 -10.80
CA PHE A 39 10.02 5.49 -9.83
C PHE A 39 10.72 5.49 -8.46
N PRO A 40 12.08 5.53 -8.36
CA PRO A 40 12.76 5.63 -7.06
C PRO A 40 12.34 6.89 -6.27
N ARG A 41 12.01 7.97 -6.98
CA ARG A 41 11.49 9.19 -6.36
C ARG A 41 10.11 8.96 -5.75
N LEU A 42 9.24 8.17 -6.37
CA LEU A 42 7.94 7.81 -5.79
C LEU A 42 8.13 7.06 -4.47
N LEU A 43 9.06 6.11 -4.44
CA LEU A 43 9.35 5.35 -3.24
C LEU A 43 9.91 6.24 -2.12
N SER A 44 10.77 7.20 -2.45
CA SER A 44 11.29 8.18 -1.49
C SER A 44 10.20 9.11 -0.92
N VAL A 45 9.13 9.37 -1.69
CA VAL A 45 7.95 10.09 -1.20
C VAL A 45 7.20 9.22 -0.22
N MET A 46 6.95 7.95 -0.57
CA MET A 46 6.26 6.98 0.29
C MET A 46 6.98 6.75 1.63
N GLU A 47 8.31 6.67 1.63
CA GLU A 47 9.13 6.55 2.84
C GLU A 47 8.95 7.76 3.78
N SER A 48 8.91 8.97 3.21
CA SER A 48 8.81 10.22 3.97
C SER A 48 7.50 10.38 4.76
N PHE A 49 6.47 9.58 4.44
CA PHE A 49 5.23 9.56 5.21
C PHE A 49 5.45 9.06 6.64
N ASP A 50 6.42 8.18 6.89
CA ASP A 50 6.68 7.64 8.23
C ASP A 50 7.26 8.71 9.17
N ALA A 51 8.24 9.48 8.69
CA ALA A 51 8.85 10.59 9.43
C ALA A 51 7.83 11.65 9.86
N GLN A 52 6.78 11.87 9.06
CA GLN A 52 5.75 12.85 9.34
C GLN A 52 4.51 12.28 10.04
N ARG A 53 4.43 10.96 10.27
CA ARG A 53 3.37 10.35 11.10
C ARG A 53 3.44 10.83 12.55
N ARG A 54 4.64 11.18 13.02
CA ARG A 54 4.87 11.86 14.30
C ARG A 54 4.19 13.23 14.42
N ARG A 55 3.64 13.81 13.33
CA ARG A 55 3.09 15.18 13.29
C ARG A 55 1.56 15.29 13.05
N PHE A 56 0.78 14.21 12.88
CA PHE A 56 -0.66 14.33 12.52
C PHE A 56 -1.65 13.51 13.37
N SER A 57 -2.61 14.24 13.96
CA SER A 57 -3.70 13.81 14.86
C SER A 57 -4.78 12.90 14.22
N LEU A 58 -5.08 13.02 12.91
CA LEU A 58 -6.19 12.29 12.27
C LEU A 58 -5.87 10.85 11.81
N VAL A 59 -4.62 10.59 11.42
CA VAL A 59 -4.14 9.20 11.18
C VAL A 59 -3.96 8.49 12.52
N SER A 60 -3.58 9.21 13.58
CA SER A 60 -3.69 8.71 14.95
C SER A 60 -5.15 8.53 15.36
N THR A 61 -6.13 9.31 14.88
CA THR A 61 -7.55 9.03 15.16
C THR A 61 -8.02 7.72 14.51
N LEU A 62 -7.67 7.44 13.26
CA LEU A 62 -8.00 6.14 12.64
C LEU A 62 -7.24 4.98 13.28
N PHE A 63 -6.01 5.22 13.72
CA PHE A 63 -5.25 4.26 14.51
C PHE A 63 -5.81 4.11 15.93
N ALA A 64 -6.37 5.16 16.53
CA ALA A 64 -7.04 5.15 17.83
C ALA A 64 -8.42 4.53 17.73
N ILE A 65 -9.13 4.69 16.61
CA ILE A 65 -10.34 3.95 16.28
C ILE A 65 -9.98 2.47 16.10
N ARG A 66 -8.89 2.17 15.38
CA ARG A 66 -8.35 0.80 15.24
C ARG A 66 -7.94 0.21 16.60
N GLN A 67 -7.26 0.97 17.45
CA GLN A 67 -6.85 0.55 18.79
C GLN A 67 -8.06 0.41 19.71
N ALA A 68 -9.00 1.36 19.74
CA ALA A 68 -10.21 1.27 20.55
C ALA A 68 -11.06 0.06 20.13
N LEU A 69 -11.18 -0.20 18.83
CA LEU A 69 -11.79 -1.42 18.30
C LEU A 69 -10.98 -2.66 18.71
N GLY A 70 -9.65 -2.63 18.62
CA GLY A 70 -8.78 -3.71 19.04
C GLY A 70 -8.79 -3.99 20.55
N THR A 71 -9.01 -2.98 21.38
CA THR A 71 -9.12 -3.13 22.83
C THR A 71 -10.51 -3.64 23.23
N VAL A 72 -11.58 -3.13 22.62
CA VAL A 72 -12.97 -3.55 22.91
C VAL A 72 -13.27 -4.96 22.41
N LEU A 73 -12.67 -5.36 21.28
CA LEU A 73 -12.97 -6.64 20.62
C LEU A 73 -11.83 -7.67 20.79
N GLY A 74 -10.76 -7.32 21.51
CA GLY A 74 -9.63 -8.19 21.82
C GLY A 74 -8.64 -8.42 20.69
N TRP A 75 -8.61 -7.54 19.67
CA TRP A 75 -7.81 -7.63 18.44
C TRP A 75 -6.37 -7.09 18.54
N ASP A 76 -5.98 -6.52 19.68
CA ASP A 76 -4.64 -5.96 19.92
C ASP A 76 -3.69 -6.99 20.58
N ARG A 77 -4.08 -8.27 20.60
CA ARG A 77 -3.15 -9.33 21.03
C ARG A 77 -2.14 -9.60 19.90
N PRO A 78 -0.87 -9.89 20.23
CA PRO A 78 0.05 -10.40 19.24
C PRO A 78 -0.42 -11.82 18.86
N ALA A 79 -1.22 -11.93 17.80
CA ALA A 79 -1.40 -13.22 17.16
C ALA A 79 -0.12 -13.56 16.38
N GLU A 80 0.88 -14.10 17.07
CA GLU A 80 1.77 -15.07 16.43
C GLU A 80 0.89 -16.23 15.97
N ASN A 81 0.35 -16.13 14.76
CA ASN A 81 -0.45 -17.19 14.19
C ASN A 81 0.44 -17.99 13.24
N PRO A 82 1.00 -19.15 13.66
CA PRO A 82 1.91 -19.95 12.85
C PRO A 82 1.29 -20.47 11.53
N THR A 83 -0.02 -20.31 11.33
CA THR A 83 -0.73 -20.61 10.07
C THR A 83 -0.65 -19.50 9.01
N ARG A 84 0.00 -18.36 9.32
CA ARG A 84 -0.02 -17.15 8.47
C ARG A 84 1.40 -16.78 8.02
N PRO A 85 2.02 -17.55 7.10
CA PRO A 85 3.36 -17.25 6.64
C PRO A 85 3.36 -15.93 5.87
N SER A 86 4.29 -15.06 6.23
CA SER A 86 4.66 -13.88 5.44
C SER A 86 4.85 -14.24 3.96
N LEU A 87 4.44 -13.35 3.06
CA LEU A 87 4.67 -13.52 1.62
C LEU A 87 6.17 -13.63 1.30
N ARG A 88 7.04 -13.14 2.19
CA ARG A 88 8.49 -13.32 2.08
C ARG A 88 8.92 -14.78 2.01
N ARG A 89 8.17 -15.71 2.64
CA ARG A 89 8.44 -17.15 2.56
C ARG A 89 8.11 -17.78 1.20
N ARG A 90 7.27 -17.10 0.40
CA ARG A 90 6.83 -17.54 -0.93
C ARG A 90 7.45 -16.73 -2.06
N LEU A 91 8.34 -15.78 -1.76
CA LEU A 91 9.04 -15.00 -2.77
C LEU A 91 9.87 -15.95 -3.65
N PRO A 92 9.78 -15.87 -4.99
CA PRO A 92 10.72 -16.54 -5.86
C PRO A 92 12.13 -15.92 -5.75
N ASP A 93 13.15 -16.67 -6.18
CA ASP A 93 14.56 -16.34 -5.91
C ASP A 93 14.99 -15.00 -6.52
N ASP A 94 14.46 -14.67 -7.70
CA ASP A 94 14.65 -13.40 -8.40
C ASP A 94 14.18 -12.20 -7.55
N LEU A 95 12.98 -12.27 -6.98
CA LEU A 95 12.46 -11.20 -6.12
C LEU A 95 13.18 -11.12 -4.78
N ARG A 96 13.66 -12.26 -4.25
CA ARG A 96 14.48 -12.28 -3.02
C ARG A 96 15.83 -11.60 -3.22
N ALA A 97 16.39 -11.65 -4.43
CA ALA A 97 17.63 -10.96 -4.79
C ALA A 97 17.46 -9.43 -4.93
N CYS A 98 16.22 -8.93 -4.98
CA CYS A 98 15.88 -7.51 -5.10
C CYS A 98 15.14 -6.98 -3.85
N PRO A 99 15.77 -6.99 -2.66
CA PRO A 99 15.10 -6.55 -1.45
C PRO A 99 14.80 -5.05 -1.50
N SER A 100 13.57 -4.68 -1.15
CA SER A 100 13.23 -3.27 -0.95
C SER A 100 13.85 -2.76 0.37
N MET A 101 14.66 -1.71 0.27
CA MET A 101 15.14 -0.97 1.44
C MET A 101 14.09 0.01 1.97
N VAL A 102 13.15 0.42 1.11
CA VAL A 102 12.10 1.38 1.46
C VAL A 102 11.09 0.72 2.38
N ARG A 103 10.96 1.29 3.59
CA ARG A 103 9.95 0.89 4.57
C ARG A 103 8.79 1.87 4.53
N PRO A 104 7.64 1.46 4.00
CA PRO A 104 6.45 2.30 3.97
C PRO A 104 5.88 2.44 5.39
N PRO A 105 5.13 3.53 5.66
CA PRO A 105 4.54 3.76 6.97
C PRO A 105 3.51 2.68 7.34
N MET A 106 3.03 2.71 8.59
CA MET A 106 1.90 1.90 9.10
C MET A 106 2.18 0.41 9.34
N GLY A 107 3.45 0.05 9.59
CA GLY A 107 3.82 -1.33 9.97
C GLY A 107 3.84 -2.31 8.81
N PHE A 108 3.84 -1.79 7.57
CA PHE A 108 4.06 -2.59 6.39
C PHE A 108 5.52 -3.05 6.32
N THR A 109 5.72 -4.31 5.96
CA THR A 109 7.03 -4.92 5.75
C THR A 109 7.30 -4.99 4.25
N PRO A 110 8.41 -4.42 3.76
CA PRO A 110 8.76 -4.50 2.35
C PRO A 110 8.96 -5.95 1.89
N LEU A 111 8.53 -6.25 0.66
CA LEU A 111 8.72 -7.54 0.00
C LEU A 111 9.89 -7.48 -0.98
N TYR A 112 9.77 -6.65 -2.02
CA TYR A 112 10.77 -6.48 -3.09
C TYR A 112 10.66 -5.10 -3.75
N GLN A 113 11.69 -4.72 -4.49
CA GLN A 113 11.74 -3.51 -5.31
C GLN A 113 12.40 -3.83 -6.65
N LEU A 114 11.71 -3.56 -7.75
CA LEU A 114 12.19 -3.60 -9.12
C LEU A 114 12.26 -2.16 -9.68
N GLU A 115 12.59 -2.02 -10.96
CA GLU A 115 12.73 -0.72 -11.65
C GLU A 115 11.39 0.04 -11.77
N ASP A 116 10.29 -0.67 -11.98
CA ASP A 116 8.95 -0.13 -12.19
C ASP A 116 7.89 -0.71 -11.23
N GLU A 117 8.31 -1.59 -10.32
CA GLU A 117 7.41 -2.34 -9.45
C GLU A 117 7.94 -2.39 -8.01
N TRP A 118 7.05 -2.23 -7.03
CA TRP A 118 7.38 -2.35 -5.63
C TRP A 118 6.20 -2.89 -4.83
N ALA A 119 6.46 -3.69 -3.80
CA ALA A 119 5.41 -4.21 -2.94
C ALA A 119 5.83 -4.32 -1.47
N ALA A 120 4.84 -4.14 -0.59
CA ALA A 120 4.97 -4.39 0.84
C ALA A 120 3.70 -5.02 1.40
N GLU A 121 3.85 -5.81 2.45
CA GLU A 121 2.74 -6.49 3.12
C GLU A 121 2.49 -5.97 4.53
N LEU A 122 1.25 -6.10 4.99
CA LEU A 122 0.83 -5.87 6.37
C LEU A 122 0.08 -7.11 6.82
N ILE A 123 0.55 -7.74 7.89
CA ILE A 123 -0.12 -8.90 8.48
C ILE A 123 -0.62 -8.47 9.86
N ASN A 124 -1.93 -8.55 10.06
CA ASN A 124 -2.55 -8.32 11.36
C ASN A 124 -3.63 -9.37 11.63
N GLU A 125 -4.35 -9.21 12.73
CA GLU A 125 -5.38 -10.17 13.13
C GLU A 125 -6.56 -10.25 12.15
N THR A 126 -6.97 -9.12 11.57
CA THR A 126 -8.19 -9.00 10.75
C THR A 126 -7.93 -9.20 9.26
N VAL A 127 -6.77 -8.82 8.75
CA VAL A 127 -6.42 -8.86 7.33
C VAL A 127 -4.93 -9.12 7.09
N HIS A 128 -4.64 -9.81 5.99
CA HIS A 128 -3.34 -9.73 5.31
C HIS A 128 -3.50 -8.75 4.15
N GLY A 129 -2.90 -7.57 4.28
CA GLY A 129 -2.91 -6.52 3.27
C GLY A 129 -1.60 -6.49 2.48
N VAL A 130 -1.68 -6.06 1.24
CA VAL A 130 -0.55 -5.76 0.36
C VAL A 130 -0.79 -4.40 -0.26
N ILE A 131 0.24 -3.56 -0.21
CA ILE A 131 0.31 -2.34 -1.03
C ILE A 131 1.29 -2.62 -2.16
N HIS A 132 0.80 -2.44 -3.38
CA HIS A 132 1.59 -2.55 -4.61
C HIS A 132 1.69 -1.17 -5.25
N LEU A 133 2.88 -0.82 -5.71
CA LEU A 133 3.15 0.37 -6.51
C LEU A 133 3.73 -0.08 -7.86
N GLY A 134 3.16 0.44 -8.93
CA GLY A 134 3.69 0.32 -10.28
C GLY A 134 3.98 1.68 -10.89
N TRP A 135 5.00 1.77 -11.72
CA TRP A 135 5.29 2.92 -12.56
C TRP A 135 4.78 2.63 -13.96
N VAL A 136 3.76 3.38 -14.40
CA VAL A 136 3.08 3.10 -15.68
C VAL A 136 3.14 4.31 -16.60
N PRO A 137 3.21 4.10 -17.93
CA PRO A 137 2.99 5.17 -18.90
C PRO A 137 1.65 5.86 -18.65
N ASP A 138 1.64 7.17 -18.79
CA ASP A 138 0.46 8.02 -18.75
C ASP A 138 0.06 8.45 -20.15
N ASP A 139 -1.19 8.85 -20.34
CA ASP A 139 -1.76 9.14 -21.67
C ASP A 139 -1.07 10.36 -22.34
N ASP A 140 -0.46 11.25 -21.55
CA ASP A 140 0.25 12.45 -22.01
C ASP A 140 1.73 12.19 -22.41
N GLY A 141 2.13 10.92 -22.58
CA GLY A 141 3.51 10.53 -22.94
C GLY A 141 4.50 10.56 -21.77
N GLY A 142 4.02 10.85 -20.56
CA GLY A 142 4.78 10.74 -19.31
C GLY A 142 4.62 9.38 -18.64
N TYR A 143 5.04 9.31 -17.38
CA TYR A 143 4.78 8.19 -16.48
C TYR A 143 4.12 8.69 -15.20
N ARG A 144 3.39 7.80 -14.55
CA ARG A 144 2.81 8.06 -13.23
C ARG A 144 2.81 6.83 -12.35
N GLY A 145 2.67 7.08 -11.06
CA GLY A 145 2.46 6.02 -10.07
C GLY A 145 1.05 5.45 -10.18
N GLN A 146 0.96 4.14 -10.11
CA GLN A 146 -0.25 3.39 -9.88
C GLN A 146 -0.12 2.66 -8.55
N MET A 147 -1.12 2.76 -7.68
CA MET A 147 -1.16 2.05 -6.41
C MET A 147 -2.32 1.06 -6.42
N ALA A 148 -2.04 -0.20 -6.12
CA ALA A 148 -3.04 -1.23 -5.91
C ALA A 148 -3.01 -1.72 -4.45
N ILE A 149 -4.20 -1.93 -3.89
CA ILE A 149 -4.37 -2.48 -2.54
C ILE A 149 -4.99 -3.86 -2.69
N LEU A 150 -4.27 -4.88 -2.26
CA LEU A 150 -4.76 -6.25 -2.22
C LEU A 150 -4.97 -6.68 -0.78
N VAL A 151 -6.05 -7.39 -0.51
CA VAL A 151 -6.40 -7.81 0.85
C VAL A 151 -6.91 -9.24 0.83
N LYS A 152 -6.45 -10.01 1.81
CA LYS A 152 -7.03 -11.29 2.19
C LYS A 152 -7.62 -11.16 3.60
N PRO A 153 -8.95 -10.98 3.72
CA PRO A 153 -9.60 -10.87 5.02
C PRO A 153 -9.58 -12.19 5.80
N ASN A 154 -9.40 -12.12 7.11
CA ASN A 154 -9.34 -13.29 7.97
C ASN A 154 -10.74 -13.64 8.51
N GLY A 155 -11.36 -14.68 7.95
CA GLY A 155 -12.67 -15.17 8.38
C GLY A 155 -13.78 -14.12 8.30
N MET A 156 -14.90 -14.36 8.96
CA MET A 156 -16.05 -13.43 8.91
C MET A 156 -15.75 -12.08 9.56
N LEU A 157 -14.93 -12.07 10.62
CA LEU A 157 -14.52 -10.84 11.31
C LEU A 157 -13.72 -9.91 10.40
N GLY A 158 -12.78 -10.45 9.63
CA GLY A 158 -12.02 -9.67 8.64
C GLY A 158 -12.92 -9.05 7.58
N HIS A 159 -13.93 -9.78 7.10
CA HIS A 159 -14.89 -9.26 6.12
C HIS A 159 -15.75 -8.13 6.71
N ALA A 160 -16.27 -8.30 7.92
CA ALA A 160 -17.04 -7.26 8.62
C ALA A 160 -16.20 -6.01 8.88
N TYR A 161 -14.94 -6.19 9.32
CA TYR A 161 -13.98 -5.11 9.50
C TYR A 161 -13.77 -4.31 8.20
N MET A 162 -13.52 -5.01 7.09
CA MET A 162 -13.32 -4.38 5.78
C MET A 162 -14.54 -3.58 5.32
N ALA A 163 -15.75 -4.12 5.49
CA ALA A 163 -16.99 -3.41 5.19
C ALA A 163 -17.14 -2.14 6.05
N PHE A 164 -16.83 -2.23 7.35
CA PHE A 164 -16.94 -1.10 8.27
C PHE A 164 -15.97 0.04 7.95
N ILE A 165 -14.71 -0.26 7.63
CA ILE A 165 -13.71 0.79 7.36
C ILE A 165 -13.83 1.40 5.96
N THR A 166 -14.54 0.72 5.04
CA THR A 166 -14.74 1.15 3.65
C THR A 166 -15.14 2.63 3.54
N PRO A 167 -16.22 3.13 4.14
CA PRO A 167 -16.62 4.54 4.01
C PRO A 167 -15.53 5.52 4.44
N PHE A 168 -14.80 5.23 5.52
CA PHE A 168 -13.68 6.07 5.98
C PHE A 168 -12.49 6.01 5.02
N ARG A 169 -12.23 4.83 4.46
CA ARG A 169 -11.15 4.59 3.50
C ARG A 169 -11.32 5.48 2.26
N TYR A 170 -12.54 5.53 1.72
CA TYR A 170 -12.86 6.34 0.54
C TYR A 170 -13.10 7.82 0.85
N GLY A 171 -13.76 8.15 1.97
CA GLY A 171 -14.11 9.52 2.31
C GLY A 171 -12.96 10.34 2.91
N ILE A 172 -12.02 9.69 3.60
CA ILE A 172 -10.99 10.40 4.39
C ILE A 172 -9.60 9.93 4.01
N VAL A 173 -9.32 8.62 4.09
CA VAL A 173 -7.95 8.09 3.98
C VAL A 173 -7.36 8.34 2.61
N TYR A 174 -8.00 7.82 1.55
CA TYR A 174 -7.46 7.92 0.20
C TYR A 174 -7.37 9.38 -0.29
N PRO A 175 -8.39 10.24 -0.14
CA PRO A 175 -8.28 11.63 -0.57
C PRO A 175 -7.12 12.37 0.11
N GLN A 176 -6.97 12.22 1.43
CA GLN A 176 -5.89 12.88 2.17
C GLN A 176 -4.51 12.34 1.79
N MET A 177 -4.39 11.02 1.61
CA MET A 177 -3.15 10.38 1.20
C MET A 177 -2.75 10.84 -0.20
N LEU A 178 -3.65 10.79 -1.18
CA LEU A 178 -3.38 11.23 -2.55
C LEU A 178 -3.03 12.71 -2.62
N LYS A 179 -3.76 13.58 -1.92
CA LYS A 179 -3.46 15.02 -1.84
C LYS A 179 -2.08 15.29 -1.24
N ARG A 180 -1.61 14.43 -0.33
CA ARG A 180 -0.29 14.57 0.29
C ARG A 180 0.81 14.02 -0.61
N ILE A 181 0.61 12.87 -1.24
CA ILE A 181 1.52 12.33 -2.25
C ILE A 181 1.76 13.39 -3.34
N GLY A 182 0.68 13.97 -3.88
CA GLY A 182 0.79 15.01 -4.91
C GLY A 182 1.53 16.26 -4.43
N ARG A 183 1.25 16.75 -3.21
CA ARG A 183 1.98 17.91 -2.66
C ARG A 183 3.46 17.63 -2.45
N GLN A 184 3.81 16.48 -1.89
CA GLN A 184 5.21 16.09 -1.68
C GLN A 184 5.92 15.88 -3.02
N TRP A 185 5.24 15.24 -3.97
CA TRP A 185 5.73 15.08 -5.34
C TRP A 185 6.10 16.43 -5.93
N LEU A 186 5.14 17.36 -6.01
CA LEU A 186 5.34 18.70 -6.58
C LEU A 186 6.47 19.47 -5.89
N SER A 187 6.53 19.45 -4.54
CA SER A 187 7.57 20.14 -3.77
C SER A 187 8.98 19.65 -4.08
N ARG A 188 9.14 18.37 -4.41
CA ARG A 188 10.44 17.79 -4.82
C ARG A 188 10.78 18.04 -6.29
N THR A 189 9.79 18.39 -7.13
CA THR A 189 10.02 18.74 -8.54
C THR A 189 10.43 20.20 -8.68
N ALA A 190 9.88 21.07 -7.83
CA ALA A 190 10.15 22.50 -7.86
C ALA A 190 11.56 22.89 -7.37
N TYR A 191 12.35 21.92 -6.91
CA TYR A 191 13.73 22.11 -6.45
C TYR A 191 14.78 21.60 -7.46
N ARG A 192 14.37 21.41 -8.72
CA ARG A 192 15.27 21.16 -9.86
C ARG A 192 15.43 22.42 -10.69
#